data_AF-A0A925AZW5-F1
#
_entry.id   AF-A0A925AZW5-F1
#
_cell.length_a   1.000
_cell.length_b   1.000
_cell.length_c   1.000
_cell.angle_alpha   90.00
_cell.angle_beta   90.00
_cell.angle_gamma   90.00
#
_symmetry.space_group_name_H-M   'P 1'
#
loop_
_entity.id
_entity.type
_entity.pdbx_description
1 polymer ?
#
loop_
_entity_poly.entity_id
_entity_poly.type
_entity_poly.pdbx_seq_one_letter_code
_entity_poly.pdbx_strand_id
1 'polypeptide(L)'
;MNNVIGGINVGDGNVISFNGDGTTVPTLFGEAGIAVFAGATNNPIYGNGIVSNTGAGIDLGISDADGVTANDPLDVDSGNGNNLQNFPSLTSASSSSTTTTIGGTLDSTASTTFRVEFFSSVAADAGGNGEGRVFLGSTNVTTNVAGNATISFVSQIRVSGGQVVTATATNPNGDTSEFSNAQTVTGAVTAAGVSVSGSARTAQGKRIRNAQITMTSIEGNVRTTFTNAFGNFKFTDVAAGQTHVFSIRSKTYTFEQPSQVVNLSEDVDNLDFIATPRGRTN
;
A
#
# COMPACT_ATOMS: atom_id res chain seq x y z
N MET A 1 33.46 -2.15 0.02
CA MET A 1 33.47 -0.81 -0.62
C MET A 1 32.81 0.16 0.34
N ASN A 2 32.38 1.38 -0.03
CA ASN A 2 31.69 2.34 0.87
C ASN A 2 30.85 3.33 0.02
N ASN A 3 29.92 2.81 -0.78
CA ASN A 3 29.03 3.65 -1.58
C ASN A 3 27.76 3.99 -0.81
N VAL A 4 27.12 5.12 -1.10
CA VAL A 4 25.82 5.46 -0.51
C VAL A 4 24.83 5.69 -1.65
N ILE A 5 23.68 5.03 -1.59
CA ILE A 5 22.56 5.27 -2.50
C ILE A 5 21.40 5.83 -1.69
N GLY A 6 21.07 7.10 -1.94
CA GLY A 6 20.05 7.82 -1.18
C GLY A 6 20.61 8.45 0.10
N GLY A 7 19.80 8.49 1.16
CA GLY A 7 20.22 9.04 2.46
C GLY A 7 19.12 9.03 3.52
N ILE A 8 19.49 9.43 4.74
CA ILE A 8 18.62 9.37 5.93
C ILE A 8 17.75 10.62 6.11
N ASN A 9 18.04 11.72 5.42
CA ASN A 9 17.23 12.93 5.53
C ASN A 9 16.07 12.89 4.53
N VAL A 10 15.03 13.64 4.86
CA VAL A 10 13.89 13.83 3.96
C VAL A 10 14.38 14.45 2.66
N GLY A 11 14.13 13.76 1.54
CA GLY A 11 14.51 14.21 0.20
C GLY A 11 15.85 13.68 -0.31
N ASP A 12 16.61 12.94 0.50
CA ASP A 12 17.86 12.33 0.05
C ASP A 12 17.62 11.09 -0.84
N GLY A 13 16.43 10.47 -0.73
CA GLY A 13 16.06 9.28 -1.47
C GLY A 13 15.90 9.52 -2.97
N ASN A 14 16.38 8.57 -3.78
CA ASN A 14 16.18 8.55 -5.22
C ASN A 14 14.86 7.86 -5.58
N VAL A 15 14.36 8.11 -6.80
CA VAL A 15 13.34 7.28 -7.43
C VAL A 15 14.02 6.41 -8.48
N ILE A 16 13.96 5.10 -8.31
CA ILE A 16 14.62 4.10 -9.17
C ILE A 16 13.53 3.19 -9.71
N SER A 17 13.27 3.29 -11.01
CA SER A 17 12.12 2.62 -11.62
C SER A 17 12.34 2.33 -13.09
N PHE A 18 11.62 1.32 -13.58
CA PHE A 18 11.64 0.90 -14.98
C PHE A 18 13.01 0.46 -15.47
N ASN A 19 13.82 -0.14 -14.57
CA ASN A 19 15.01 -0.85 -14.99
C ASN A 19 14.62 -2.21 -15.56
N GLY A 20 15.32 -2.59 -16.63
CA GLY A 20 15.07 -3.79 -17.43
C GLY A 20 14.38 -3.52 -18.76
N ASP A 21 14.68 -4.34 -19.75
CA ASP A 21 14.10 -4.25 -21.09
C ASP A 21 12.87 -5.16 -21.27
N GLY A 22 12.51 -5.92 -20.22
CA GLY A 22 11.36 -6.83 -20.22
C GLY A 22 11.54 -8.02 -21.15
N THR A 23 12.76 -8.24 -21.66
CA THR A 23 13.10 -9.43 -22.43
C THR A 23 13.49 -10.56 -21.49
N THR A 24 13.15 -11.78 -21.89
CA THR A 24 13.54 -13.00 -21.15
C THR A 24 15.01 -13.37 -21.35
N VAL A 25 15.85 -12.44 -21.81
CA VAL A 25 17.28 -12.72 -21.96
C VAL A 25 17.88 -12.63 -20.56
N PRO A 26 18.51 -13.69 -20.03
CA PRO A 26 19.17 -13.61 -18.74
C PRO A 26 20.27 -12.55 -18.81
N THR A 27 20.00 -11.40 -18.22
CA THR A 27 21.00 -10.37 -17.94
C THR A 27 21.60 -10.67 -16.56
N LEU A 28 22.84 -10.24 -16.34
CA LEU A 28 23.46 -10.33 -15.01
C LEU A 28 22.55 -9.61 -14.00
N PHE A 29 22.18 -10.27 -12.88
CA PHE A 29 21.29 -9.76 -11.81
C PHE A 29 19.85 -9.40 -12.23
N GLY A 30 19.32 -10.09 -13.24
CA GLY A 30 17.87 -10.20 -13.47
C GLY A 30 17.13 -8.86 -13.66
N GLU A 31 17.83 -7.80 -14.10
CA GLU A 31 17.27 -6.46 -14.28
C GLU A 31 16.87 -5.73 -12.99
N ALA A 32 17.59 -5.99 -11.90
CA ALA A 32 17.34 -5.35 -10.62
C ALA A 32 17.42 -3.82 -10.66
N GLY A 33 16.62 -3.15 -9.82
CA GLY A 33 16.68 -1.70 -9.66
C GLY A 33 18.04 -1.22 -9.14
N ILE A 34 18.58 -1.93 -8.16
CA ILE A 34 19.95 -1.79 -7.65
C ILE A 34 20.57 -3.19 -7.57
N ALA A 35 21.67 -3.41 -8.27
CA ALA A 35 22.49 -4.61 -8.11
C ALA A 35 23.77 -4.28 -7.32
N VAL A 36 24.06 -5.05 -6.28
CA VAL A 36 25.29 -4.93 -5.50
C VAL A 36 26.18 -6.14 -5.80
N PHE A 37 27.27 -5.90 -6.52
CA PHE A 37 28.12 -6.98 -7.02
C PHE A 37 28.96 -7.65 -5.93
N ALA A 38 29.38 -8.89 -6.18
CA ALA A 38 30.23 -9.63 -5.29
C ALA A 38 31.49 -8.85 -4.86
N GLY A 39 31.80 -8.89 -3.56
CA GLY A 39 32.86 -8.11 -2.93
C GLY A 39 32.54 -6.61 -2.71
N ALA A 40 31.43 -6.10 -3.23
CA ALA A 40 30.95 -4.76 -2.89
C ALA A 40 30.17 -4.82 -1.57
N THR A 41 30.87 -4.60 -0.47
CA THR A 41 30.27 -4.49 0.87
C THR A 41 30.17 -3.04 1.35
N ASN A 42 29.50 -2.83 2.47
CA ASN A 42 29.32 -1.58 3.21
C ASN A 42 28.63 -0.50 2.36
N ASN A 43 27.62 -0.89 1.58
CA ASN A 43 26.87 0.04 0.74
C ASN A 43 25.48 0.29 1.33
N PRO A 44 25.32 1.36 2.14
CA PRO A 44 24.00 1.74 2.64
C PRO A 44 23.10 2.21 1.49
N ILE A 45 21.91 1.63 1.43
CA ILE A 45 20.85 1.96 0.49
C ILE A 45 19.67 2.49 1.31
N TYR A 46 19.52 3.82 1.36
CA TYR A 46 18.58 4.48 2.26
C TYR A 46 17.49 5.27 1.55
N GLY A 47 16.25 5.08 1.98
CA GLY A 47 15.12 5.95 1.66
C GLY A 47 14.77 6.05 0.17
N ASN A 48 15.34 5.20 -0.68
CA ASN A 48 15.06 5.21 -2.12
C ASN A 48 13.67 4.61 -2.38
N GLY A 49 12.89 5.28 -3.22
CA GLY A 49 11.68 4.73 -3.81
C GLY A 49 12.06 3.85 -5.00
N ILE A 50 12.02 2.54 -4.83
CA ILE A 50 12.39 1.55 -5.84
C ILE A 50 11.10 0.85 -6.27
N VAL A 51 10.73 0.94 -7.56
CA VAL A 51 9.44 0.40 -8.04
C VAL A 51 9.42 0.13 -9.55
N SER A 52 8.61 -0.82 -10.00
CA SER A 52 8.38 -1.15 -11.41
C SER A 52 9.66 -1.52 -12.15
N ASN A 53 10.61 -2.16 -11.48
CA ASN A 53 11.68 -2.88 -12.15
C ASN A 53 11.17 -4.27 -12.54
N THR A 54 11.75 -4.84 -13.59
CA THR A 54 11.37 -6.19 -14.06
C THR A 54 12.03 -7.28 -13.22
N GLY A 55 13.13 -6.96 -12.53
CA GLY A 55 13.78 -7.77 -11.51
C GLY A 55 13.52 -7.30 -10.08
N ALA A 56 14.32 -7.82 -9.14
CA ALA A 56 14.25 -7.42 -7.74
C ALA A 56 14.55 -5.91 -7.57
N GLY A 57 13.95 -5.27 -6.57
CA GLY A 57 14.24 -3.86 -6.30
C GLY A 57 15.71 -3.64 -5.90
N ILE A 58 16.22 -4.50 -5.03
CA ILE A 58 17.63 -4.59 -4.66
C ILE A 58 18.00 -6.06 -4.81
N ASP A 59 19.11 -6.33 -5.49
CA ASP A 59 19.69 -7.64 -5.68
C ASP A 59 21.13 -7.64 -5.11
N LEU A 60 21.38 -8.51 -4.14
CA LEU A 60 22.71 -8.69 -3.54
C LEU A 60 23.49 -9.87 -4.15
N GLY A 61 22.75 -10.76 -4.82
CA GLY A 61 23.13 -11.91 -5.62
C GLY A 61 24.15 -12.89 -5.03
N ILE A 62 23.93 -14.18 -5.30
CA ILE A 62 24.95 -15.23 -5.25
C ILE A 62 25.24 -15.81 -6.64
N SER A 63 24.36 -15.57 -7.61
CA SER A 63 24.48 -15.91 -9.04
C SER A 63 23.50 -15.08 -9.90
N ASP A 64 23.61 -15.14 -11.22
CA ASP A 64 22.70 -14.40 -12.11
C ASP A 64 21.24 -14.92 -12.00
N ALA A 65 20.30 -14.01 -11.75
CA ALA A 65 18.85 -14.26 -11.75
C ALA A 65 18.32 -15.22 -10.66
N ASP A 66 18.98 -15.27 -9.50
CA ASP A 66 18.50 -15.97 -8.30
C ASP A 66 17.32 -15.26 -7.61
N GLY A 67 17.11 -13.97 -7.93
CA GLY A 67 16.10 -13.16 -7.25
C GLY A 67 16.56 -12.84 -5.84
N VAL A 68 15.64 -12.67 -4.91
CA VAL A 68 16.03 -12.35 -3.52
C VAL A 68 16.70 -13.56 -2.86
N THR A 69 17.91 -13.33 -2.34
CA THR A 69 18.74 -14.29 -1.62
C THR A 69 18.08 -14.67 -0.30
N ALA A 70 17.86 -15.96 -0.06
CA ALA A 70 17.19 -16.39 1.16
C ALA A 70 18.05 -16.11 2.41
N ASN A 71 17.41 -15.61 3.48
CA ASN A 71 18.08 -15.42 4.77
C ASN A 71 18.71 -16.71 5.30
N ASP A 72 19.85 -16.61 5.97
CA ASP A 72 20.54 -17.70 6.66
C ASP A 72 20.64 -17.47 8.19
N PRO A 73 20.88 -18.52 9.01
CA PRO A 73 20.94 -18.33 10.45
C PRO A 73 22.12 -17.45 10.88
N LEU A 74 21.83 -16.39 11.63
CA LEU A 74 22.80 -15.44 12.17
C LEU A 74 23.56 -14.58 11.13
N ASP A 75 23.16 -14.58 9.85
CA ASP A 75 23.77 -13.75 8.80
C ASP A 75 25.26 -14.06 8.63
N VAL A 76 25.58 -15.35 8.37
CA VAL A 76 26.97 -15.86 8.38
C VAL A 76 27.57 -15.98 6.99
N ASP A 77 26.76 -15.88 5.95
CA ASP A 77 27.25 -15.80 4.59
C ASP A 77 27.93 -14.45 4.30
N SER A 78 28.82 -14.47 3.31
CA SER A 78 29.70 -13.32 3.01
C SER A 78 30.35 -13.47 1.64
N GLY A 79 31.01 -12.41 1.18
CA GLY A 79 31.77 -12.41 -0.08
C GLY A 79 30.97 -11.94 -1.30
N ASN A 80 29.65 -11.85 -1.18
CA ASN A 80 28.77 -11.26 -2.18
C ASN A 80 28.39 -9.81 -1.85
N GLY A 81 27.40 -9.24 -2.55
CA GLY A 81 26.95 -7.87 -2.34
C GLY A 81 26.46 -7.65 -0.92
N ASN A 82 26.95 -6.60 -0.25
CA ASN A 82 26.60 -6.28 1.14
C ASN A 82 26.64 -7.48 2.10
N ASN A 83 27.55 -8.42 1.87
CA ASN A 83 27.65 -9.67 2.64
C ASN A 83 26.32 -10.44 2.76
N LEU A 84 25.41 -10.30 1.78
CA LEU A 84 24.10 -10.96 1.76
C LEU A 84 23.21 -10.66 2.97
N GLN A 85 23.41 -9.48 3.59
CA GLN A 85 22.69 -9.02 4.77
C GLN A 85 21.23 -9.49 4.79
N ASN A 86 20.88 -10.28 5.80
CA ASN A 86 19.51 -10.75 6.02
C ASN A 86 18.50 -9.60 6.06
N PHE A 87 17.37 -9.78 5.38
CA PHE A 87 16.26 -8.84 5.39
C PHE A 87 15.25 -9.13 6.51
N PRO A 88 14.44 -8.14 6.93
CA PRO A 88 13.33 -8.37 7.86
C PRO A 88 12.30 -9.36 7.32
N SER A 89 11.76 -10.22 8.16
CA SER A 89 10.57 -11.02 7.83
C SER A 89 9.31 -10.35 8.40
N LEU A 90 8.48 -9.78 7.53
CA LEU A 90 7.25 -9.10 7.95
C LEU A 90 6.12 -10.11 8.14
N THR A 91 5.43 -10.03 9.28
CA THR A 91 4.37 -10.96 9.67
C THR A 91 3.00 -10.30 9.73
N SER A 92 2.94 -8.96 9.83
CA SER A 92 1.69 -8.22 9.83
C SER A 92 1.86 -6.78 9.35
N ALA A 93 0.85 -6.30 8.65
CA ALA A 93 0.64 -4.88 8.40
C ALA A 93 -0.85 -4.60 8.53
N SER A 94 -1.21 -3.62 9.37
CA SER A 94 -2.59 -3.26 9.63
C SER A 94 -2.75 -1.75 9.68
N SER A 95 -3.77 -1.23 9.03
CA SER A 95 -4.01 0.20 8.91
C SER A 95 -5.24 0.65 9.68
N SER A 96 -5.06 1.75 10.41
CA SER A 96 -6.12 2.53 11.05
C SER A 96 -6.64 3.62 10.10
N SER A 97 -7.31 4.63 10.62
CA SER A 97 -7.71 5.82 9.86
C SER A 97 -6.55 6.78 9.58
N THR A 98 -5.45 6.72 10.33
CA THR A 98 -4.33 7.69 10.21
C THR A 98 -2.94 7.07 10.23
N THR A 99 -2.80 5.82 10.67
CA THR A 99 -1.51 5.14 10.86
C THR A 99 -1.52 3.74 10.29
N THR A 100 -0.32 3.18 10.09
CA THR A 100 -0.12 1.77 9.75
C THR A 100 0.82 1.12 10.76
N THR A 101 0.36 0.07 11.42
CA THR A 101 1.16 -0.73 12.35
C THR A 101 1.73 -1.93 11.60
N ILE A 102 3.05 -2.08 11.67
CA ILE A 102 3.84 -3.10 10.98
C ILE A 102 4.56 -3.95 12.02
N GLY A 103 4.46 -5.26 11.88
CA GLY A 103 5.09 -6.24 12.75
C GLY A 103 5.91 -7.26 11.96
N GLY A 104 6.97 -7.78 12.58
CA GLY A 104 7.87 -8.73 11.94
C GLY A 104 8.98 -9.19 12.88
N THR A 105 9.98 -9.85 12.30
CA THR A 105 11.20 -10.28 12.98
C THR A 105 12.42 -10.02 12.11
N LEU A 106 13.60 -9.96 12.75
CA LEU A 106 14.89 -10.00 12.07
C LEU A 106 15.73 -11.09 12.74
N ASP A 107 16.25 -12.02 11.95
CA ASP A 107 17.33 -12.93 12.37
C ASP A 107 18.58 -12.49 11.63
N SER A 108 19.61 -12.09 12.36
CA SER A 108 20.88 -11.63 11.78
C SER A 108 22.00 -11.69 12.85
N THR A 109 23.13 -11.02 12.63
CA THR A 109 24.28 -11.02 13.54
C THR A 109 23.85 -10.69 14.97
N ALA A 110 24.27 -11.52 15.94
CA ALA A 110 23.87 -11.38 17.33
C ALA A 110 24.29 -10.06 17.97
N SER A 111 23.48 -9.58 18.93
CA SER A 111 23.76 -8.36 19.74
C SER A 111 24.12 -7.13 18.91
N THR A 112 23.50 -6.99 17.74
CA THR A 112 23.80 -5.94 16.76
C THR A 112 22.56 -5.09 16.50
N THR A 113 22.75 -3.78 16.42
CA THR A 113 21.67 -2.84 16.10
C THR A 113 21.62 -2.59 14.60
N PHE A 114 20.45 -2.85 14.01
CA PHE A 114 20.15 -2.64 12.60
C PHE A 114 19.18 -1.48 12.46
N ARG A 115 19.37 -0.68 11.40
CA ARG A 115 18.36 0.26 10.94
C ARG A 115 17.41 -0.48 10.01
N VAL A 116 16.13 -0.52 10.36
CA VAL A 116 15.07 -1.12 9.54
C VAL A 116 14.25 -0.01 8.90
N GLU A 117 14.16 -0.01 7.58
CA GLU A 117 13.33 0.90 6.80
C GLU A 117 12.08 0.21 6.26
N PHE A 118 10.96 0.92 6.21
CA PHE A 118 9.69 0.39 5.72
C PHE A 118 9.19 1.19 4.53
N PHE A 119 8.62 0.50 3.56
CA PHE A 119 8.15 1.08 2.31
C PHE A 119 6.78 0.51 1.95
N SER A 120 5.94 1.30 1.26
CA SER A 120 4.69 0.79 0.68
C SER A 120 4.71 0.81 -0.85
N SER A 121 4.00 -0.14 -1.43
CA SER A 121 3.77 -0.29 -2.86
C SER A 121 2.31 -0.67 -3.14
N VAL A 122 1.82 -0.38 -4.34
CA VAL A 122 0.43 -0.68 -4.72
C VAL A 122 0.15 -2.18 -4.78
N ALA A 123 1.16 -2.97 -5.15
CA ALA A 123 1.12 -4.42 -5.21
C ALA A 123 2.53 -4.97 -4.95
N ALA A 124 2.62 -6.26 -4.63
CA ALA A 124 3.89 -6.98 -4.65
C ALA A 124 4.38 -7.15 -6.10
N ASP A 125 5.68 -7.32 -6.27
CA ASP A 125 6.25 -7.76 -7.55
C ASP A 125 5.96 -9.26 -7.79
N ALA A 126 6.07 -9.71 -9.04
CA ALA A 126 5.82 -11.08 -9.49
C ALA A 126 6.67 -12.13 -8.77
N GLY A 127 7.84 -11.75 -8.23
CA GLY A 127 8.73 -12.62 -7.44
C GLY A 127 8.29 -12.89 -6.00
N GLY A 128 7.23 -12.26 -5.49
CA GLY A 128 6.71 -12.48 -4.13
C GLY A 128 7.42 -11.69 -3.01
N ASN A 129 8.66 -11.26 -3.26
CA ASN A 129 9.31 -10.18 -2.51
C ASN A 129 9.06 -8.87 -3.24
N GLY A 130 8.82 -7.79 -2.49
CA GLY A 130 8.32 -6.56 -3.09
C GLY A 130 9.36 -5.46 -3.12
N GLU A 131 9.29 -4.59 -4.12
CA GLU A 131 10.00 -3.32 -4.10
C GLU A 131 9.28 -2.32 -3.16
N GLY A 132 9.91 -1.18 -2.89
CA GLY A 132 9.39 -0.15 -2.00
C GLY A 132 9.23 1.21 -2.69
N ARG A 133 8.01 1.60 -3.04
CA ARG A 133 7.77 2.90 -3.72
C ARG A 133 7.81 4.10 -2.78
N VAL A 134 7.12 4.01 -1.64
CA VAL A 134 6.92 5.15 -0.72
C VAL A 134 7.55 4.82 0.62
N PHE A 135 8.54 5.61 1.04
CA PHE A 135 9.15 5.49 2.36
C PHE A 135 8.15 5.85 3.47
N LEU A 136 7.96 4.92 4.42
CA LEU A 136 7.04 5.07 5.55
C LEU A 136 7.75 5.51 6.84
N GLY A 137 9.07 5.34 6.89
CA GLY A 137 9.89 5.64 8.05
C GLY A 137 10.85 4.50 8.37
N SER A 138 11.57 4.66 9.48
CA SER A 138 12.56 3.70 9.94
C SER A 138 12.56 3.57 11.45
N THR A 139 13.03 2.42 11.94
CA THR A 139 13.30 2.19 13.36
C THR A 139 14.60 1.43 13.54
N ASN A 140 15.24 1.56 14.71
CA ASN A 140 16.39 0.75 15.06
C ASN A 140 15.94 -0.48 15.85
N VAL A 141 16.45 -1.65 15.47
CA VAL A 141 16.12 -2.94 16.08
C VAL A 141 17.43 -3.60 16.50
N THR A 142 17.48 -4.15 17.71
CA THR A 142 18.69 -4.82 18.21
C THR A 142 18.43 -6.30 18.38
N THR A 143 19.22 -7.14 17.73
CA THR A 143 19.18 -8.60 17.87
C THR A 143 19.69 -9.01 19.24
N ASN A 144 19.14 -10.10 19.78
CA ASN A 144 19.60 -10.68 21.03
C ASN A 144 20.89 -11.52 20.82
N VAL A 145 21.35 -12.19 21.87
CA VAL A 145 22.55 -13.06 21.81
C VAL A 145 22.39 -14.26 20.88
N ALA A 146 21.16 -14.61 20.51
CA ALA A 146 20.83 -15.65 19.55
C ALA A 146 20.52 -15.08 18.14
N GLY A 147 20.83 -13.81 17.86
CA GLY A 147 20.62 -13.20 16.54
C GLY A 147 19.20 -12.73 16.24
N ASN A 148 18.26 -12.91 17.17
CA ASN A 148 16.85 -12.69 16.92
C ASN A 148 16.36 -11.34 17.46
N ALA A 149 15.51 -10.65 16.70
CA ALA A 149 14.82 -9.44 17.13
C ALA A 149 13.35 -9.41 16.70
N THR A 150 12.50 -8.81 17.53
CA THR A 150 11.11 -8.49 17.17
C THR A 150 11.01 -7.08 16.63
N ILE A 151 10.22 -6.91 15.57
CA ILE A 151 9.93 -5.63 14.94
C ILE A 151 8.49 -5.23 15.29
N SER A 152 8.33 -4.02 15.79
CA SER A 152 7.03 -3.35 15.97
C SER A 152 7.21 -1.87 15.63
N PHE A 153 6.59 -1.44 14.54
CA PHE A 153 6.72 -0.08 14.02
C PHE A 153 5.34 0.50 13.72
N VAL A 154 5.13 1.77 14.07
CA VAL A 154 3.90 2.51 13.77
C VAL A 154 4.24 3.66 12.85
N SER A 155 3.92 3.49 11.57
CA SER A 155 4.01 4.55 10.57
C SER A 155 2.94 5.62 10.82
N GLN A 156 3.35 6.89 10.81
CA GLN A 156 2.43 8.03 10.81
C GLN A 156 1.84 8.31 9.42
N ILE A 157 2.26 7.54 8.41
CA ILE A 157 1.68 7.53 7.08
C ILE A 157 0.77 6.30 6.99
N ARG A 158 -0.50 6.55 6.69
CA ARG A 158 -1.48 5.52 6.42
C ARG A 158 -1.24 4.88 5.06
N VAL A 159 -1.19 3.55 5.04
CA VAL A 159 -1.20 2.72 3.84
C VAL A 159 -2.60 2.11 3.67
N SER A 160 -3.17 2.15 2.47
CA SER A 160 -4.51 1.60 2.23
C SER A 160 -4.53 0.08 2.37
N GLY A 161 -5.66 -0.48 2.85
CA GLY A 161 -5.89 -1.92 2.77
C GLY A 161 -5.72 -2.43 1.34
N GLY A 162 -5.13 -3.62 1.18
CA GLY A 162 -4.86 -4.24 -0.11
C GLY A 162 -3.54 -3.81 -0.78
N GLN A 163 -2.92 -2.71 -0.32
CA GLN A 163 -1.53 -2.40 -0.66
C GLN A 163 -0.57 -3.30 0.12
N VAL A 164 0.71 -3.25 -0.20
CA VAL A 164 1.75 -4.04 0.47
C VAL A 164 2.78 -3.15 1.16
N VAL A 165 3.38 -3.69 2.21
CA VAL A 165 4.55 -3.12 2.89
C VAL A 165 5.73 -4.07 2.75
N THR A 166 6.89 -3.51 2.50
CA THR A 166 8.19 -4.19 2.46
C THR A 166 9.17 -3.47 3.37
N ALA A 167 10.28 -4.13 3.69
CA ALA A 167 11.31 -3.56 4.54
C ALA A 167 12.71 -3.97 4.11
N THR A 168 13.70 -3.16 4.48
CA THR A 168 15.13 -3.48 4.38
C THR A 168 15.77 -3.35 5.77
N ALA A 169 16.86 -4.08 6.01
CA ALA A 169 17.70 -3.95 7.19
C ALA A 169 19.09 -3.46 6.77
N THR A 170 19.68 -2.56 7.54
CA THR A 170 21.07 -2.12 7.34
C THR A 170 21.86 -2.26 8.63
N ASN A 171 22.99 -2.96 8.56
CA ASN A 171 23.86 -3.19 9.72
C ASN A 171 24.75 -1.96 10.01
N PRO A 172 25.48 -1.95 11.15
CA PRO A 172 26.37 -0.83 11.50
C PRO A 172 27.52 -0.58 10.52
N ASN A 173 27.92 -1.59 9.74
CA ASN A 173 28.94 -1.44 8.70
C ASN A 173 28.37 -0.80 7.43
N GLY A 174 27.05 -0.65 7.33
CA GLY A 174 26.37 -0.10 6.17
C GLY A 174 25.98 -1.14 5.13
N ASP A 175 26.05 -2.44 5.41
CA ASP A 175 25.48 -3.43 4.51
C ASP A 175 23.95 -3.38 4.59
N THR A 176 23.29 -3.05 3.48
CA THR A 176 21.82 -3.07 3.36
C THR A 176 21.35 -4.35 2.68
N SER A 177 20.33 -4.98 3.25
CA SER A 177 19.64 -6.15 2.73
C SER A 177 18.86 -5.86 1.45
N GLU A 178 18.44 -6.92 0.77
CA GLU A 178 17.35 -6.86 -0.20
C GLU A 178 16.01 -6.52 0.49
N PHE A 179 14.94 -6.36 -0.29
CA PHE A 179 13.61 -6.16 0.28
C PHE A 179 13.02 -7.47 0.85
N SER A 180 12.29 -7.32 1.95
CA SER A 180 11.51 -8.39 2.58
C SER A 180 10.41 -8.97 1.69
N ASN A 181 9.78 -10.03 2.20
CA ASN A 181 8.45 -10.44 1.74
C ASN A 181 7.47 -9.27 1.74
N ALA A 182 6.61 -9.21 0.71
CA ALA A 182 5.59 -8.18 0.61
C ALA A 182 4.40 -8.52 1.53
N GLN A 183 4.27 -7.79 2.64
CA GLN A 183 3.19 -8.00 3.59
C GLN A 183 1.96 -7.18 3.21
N THR A 184 0.87 -7.86 2.83
CA THR A 184 -0.40 -7.20 2.54
C THR A 184 -0.94 -6.47 3.77
N VAL A 185 -1.34 -5.22 3.55
CA VAL A 185 -1.96 -4.37 4.55
C VAL A 185 -3.42 -4.75 4.71
N THR A 186 -3.77 -5.10 5.94
CA THR A 186 -5.16 -5.32 6.35
C THR A 186 -5.78 -4.01 6.85
N GLY A 187 -7.06 -3.80 6.60
CA GLY A 187 -7.77 -2.57 6.97
C GLY A 187 -8.60 -2.01 5.82
N ALA A 188 -9.23 -0.85 6.04
CA ALA A 188 -10.07 -0.25 5.01
C ALA A 188 -9.24 0.16 3.78
N VAL A 189 -9.72 -0.16 2.59
CA VAL A 189 -9.19 0.40 1.34
C VAL A 189 -9.63 1.86 1.27
N THR A 190 -8.70 2.79 1.09
CA THR A 190 -9.05 4.12 0.59
C THR A 190 -8.46 4.22 -0.80
N ALA A 191 -9.26 3.88 -1.82
CA ALA A 191 -8.96 4.37 -3.15
C ALA A 191 -9.00 5.90 -3.13
N ALA A 192 -8.37 6.55 -4.13
CA ALA A 192 -8.54 8.00 -4.30
C ALA A 192 -10.03 8.32 -4.18
N GLY A 193 -10.37 9.15 -3.20
CA GLY A 193 -11.74 9.39 -2.81
C GLY A 193 -12.49 10.03 -3.97
N VAL A 194 -13.35 9.28 -4.67
CA VAL A 194 -14.24 9.87 -5.66
C VAL A 194 -15.45 10.45 -4.98
N SER A 195 -16.05 11.44 -5.61
CA SER A 195 -17.30 12.02 -5.16
C SER A 195 -18.48 11.44 -5.93
N VAL A 196 -19.56 11.13 -5.20
CA VAL A 196 -20.82 10.69 -5.78
C VAL A 196 -21.90 11.67 -5.41
N SER A 197 -22.47 12.35 -6.40
CA SER A 197 -23.59 13.26 -6.25
C SER A 197 -24.69 12.95 -7.25
N GLY A 198 -25.86 13.50 -6.94
CA GLY A 198 -27.02 13.39 -7.79
C GLY A 198 -28.23 14.07 -7.16
N SER A 199 -29.41 13.79 -7.69
CA SER A 199 -30.64 14.46 -7.26
C SER A 199 -31.84 13.52 -7.12
N ALA A 200 -32.75 13.88 -6.21
CA ALA A 200 -34.06 13.26 -6.08
C ALA A 200 -35.14 14.21 -6.59
N ARG A 201 -35.94 13.78 -7.56
CA ARG A 201 -37.02 14.57 -8.16
C ARG A 201 -38.23 13.73 -8.54
N THR A 202 -39.37 14.38 -8.76
CA THR A 202 -40.52 13.73 -9.41
C THR A 202 -40.36 13.72 -10.93
N ALA A 203 -41.16 12.90 -11.63
CA ALA A 203 -41.20 12.89 -13.10
C ALA A 203 -41.50 14.27 -13.71
N GLN A 204 -42.25 15.13 -13.00
CA GLN A 204 -42.55 16.51 -13.40
C GLN A 204 -41.43 17.52 -13.01
N GLY A 205 -40.28 17.05 -12.51
CA GLY A 205 -39.14 17.90 -12.17
C GLY A 205 -39.18 18.53 -10.77
N LYS A 206 -40.18 18.22 -9.93
CA LYS A 206 -40.25 18.75 -8.56
C LYS A 206 -39.13 18.17 -7.70
N ARG A 207 -38.33 19.02 -7.05
CA ARG A 207 -37.24 18.61 -6.16
C ARG A 207 -37.76 17.99 -4.87
N ILE A 208 -37.13 16.89 -4.45
CA ILE A 208 -37.49 16.15 -3.23
C ILE A 208 -36.41 16.40 -2.19
N ARG A 209 -36.71 17.27 -1.22
CA ARG A 209 -35.84 17.52 -0.07
C ARG A 209 -36.04 16.46 1.02
N ASN A 210 -35.02 16.30 1.88
CA ASN A 210 -35.07 15.44 3.06
C ASN A 210 -35.40 13.96 2.74
N ALA A 211 -35.04 13.49 1.55
CA ALA A 211 -34.98 12.07 1.26
C ALA A 211 -33.65 11.55 1.81
N GLN A 212 -33.70 10.42 2.52
CA GLN A 212 -32.51 9.76 3.04
C GLN A 212 -31.84 8.99 1.90
N ILE A 213 -30.55 9.23 1.70
CA ILE A 213 -29.70 8.50 0.78
C ILE A 213 -28.72 7.68 1.60
N THR A 214 -28.71 6.37 1.39
CA THR A 214 -27.81 5.44 2.07
C THR A 214 -26.92 4.78 1.04
N MET A 215 -25.61 4.91 1.23
CA MET A 215 -24.57 4.21 0.48
C MET A 215 -24.08 3.02 1.30
N THR A 216 -24.02 1.84 0.68
CA THR A 216 -23.45 0.62 1.25
C THR A 216 -22.33 0.12 0.35
N SER A 217 -21.13 -0.05 0.92
CA SER A 217 -19.96 -0.65 0.24
C SER A 217 -20.06 -2.19 0.22
N ILE A 218 -19.20 -2.84 -0.57
CA ILE A 218 -19.15 -4.31 -0.63
C ILE A 218 -18.65 -4.94 0.67
N GLU A 219 -17.85 -4.22 1.46
CA GLU A 219 -17.42 -4.63 2.79
C GLU A 219 -18.50 -4.41 3.87
N GLY A 220 -19.67 -3.89 3.48
CA GLY A 220 -20.80 -3.67 4.39
C GLY A 220 -20.74 -2.34 5.16
N ASN A 221 -19.76 -1.47 4.90
CA ASN A 221 -19.75 -0.13 5.49
C ASN A 221 -20.92 0.71 4.94
N VAL A 222 -21.62 1.40 5.84
CA VAL A 222 -22.82 2.19 5.52
C VAL A 222 -22.57 3.68 5.82
N ARG A 223 -22.88 4.54 4.85
CA ARG A 223 -22.89 6.01 5.01
C ARG A 223 -24.25 6.56 4.61
N THR A 224 -24.73 7.59 5.32
CA THR A 224 -26.03 8.21 5.06
C THR A 224 -25.89 9.72 4.89
N THR A 225 -26.62 10.28 3.92
CA THR A 225 -26.84 11.72 3.76
C THR A 225 -28.30 12.00 3.46
N PHE A 226 -28.68 13.27 3.37
CA PHE A 226 -30.02 13.70 3.01
C PHE A 226 -30.00 14.65 1.83
N THR A 227 -31.04 14.58 1.00
CA THR A 227 -31.21 15.57 -0.05
C THR A 227 -31.50 16.96 0.53
N ASN A 228 -30.83 17.97 0.01
CA ASN A 228 -31.00 19.36 0.45
C ASN A 228 -32.30 20.00 -0.10
N ALA A 229 -32.49 21.31 0.11
CA ALA A 229 -33.66 22.05 -0.36
C ALA A 229 -33.87 21.99 -1.89
N PHE A 230 -32.80 21.81 -2.65
CA PHE A 230 -32.82 21.66 -4.11
C PHE A 230 -32.90 20.19 -4.56
N GLY A 231 -33.08 19.26 -3.63
CA GLY A 231 -33.17 17.82 -3.90
C GLY A 231 -31.83 17.16 -4.21
N ASN A 232 -30.70 17.84 -4.01
CA ASN A 232 -29.37 17.33 -4.33
C ASN A 232 -28.73 16.66 -3.11
N PHE A 233 -27.85 15.67 -3.34
CA PHE A 233 -27.03 15.03 -2.32
C PHE A 233 -25.60 14.83 -2.83
N LYS A 234 -24.65 14.61 -1.90
CA LYS A 234 -23.25 14.30 -2.21
C LYS A 234 -22.63 13.42 -1.14
N PHE A 235 -21.83 12.45 -1.58
CA PHE A 235 -20.83 11.72 -0.82
C PHE A 235 -19.46 12.15 -1.33
N THR A 236 -18.52 12.39 -0.43
CA THR A 236 -17.09 12.57 -0.74
C THR A 236 -16.32 11.36 -0.26
N ASP A 237 -15.09 11.18 -0.74
CA ASP A 237 -14.18 10.17 -0.23
C ASP A 237 -14.79 8.76 -0.30
N VAL A 238 -15.45 8.46 -1.43
CA VAL A 238 -15.98 7.13 -1.72
C VAL A 238 -14.89 6.32 -2.40
N ALA A 239 -14.76 5.04 -2.02
CA ALA A 239 -13.73 4.18 -2.59
C ALA A 239 -13.99 3.94 -4.09
N ALA A 240 -13.10 4.45 -4.94
CA ALA A 240 -13.00 4.05 -6.34
C ALA A 240 -12.50 2.60 -6.49
N GLY A 241 -12.69 2.02 -7.68
CA GLY A 241 -12.41 0.63 -7.99
C GLY A 241 -13.41 -0.38 -7.42
N GLN A 242 -14.48 0.06 -6.76
CA GLN A 242 -15.41 -0.82 -6.06
C GLN A 242 -16.88 -0.55 -6.40
N THR A 243 -17.69 -1.61 -6.32
CA THR A 243 -19.14 -1.55 -6.46
C THR A 243 -19.80 -1.07 -5.17
N HIS A 244 -20.68 -0.09 -5.28
CA HIS A 244 -21.48 0.45 -4.17
C HIS A 244 -22.97 0.35 -4.48
N VAL A 245 -23.77 0.18 -3.43
CA VAL A 245 -25.24 0.25 -3.52
C VAL A 245 -25.72 1.54 -2.91
N PHE A 246 -26.41 2.37 -3.69
CA PHE A 246 -27.06 3.59 -3.24
C PHE A 246 -28.55 3.35 -3.15
N SER A 247 -29.14 3.60 -2.00
CA SER A 247 -30.57 3.45 -1.76
C SER A 247 -31.19 4.76 -1.29
N ILE A 248 -32.44 4.98 -1.66
CA ILE A 248 -33.19 6.17 -1.31
C ILE A 248 -34.48 5.82 -0.56
N ARG A 249 -34.79 6.60 0.48
CA ARG A 249 -36.05 6.49 1.22
C ARG A 249 -36.64 7.85 1.50
N SER A 250 -37.97 7.94 1.40
CA SER A 250 -38.74 9.12 1.80
C SER A 250 -40.04 8.71 2.48
N LYS A 251 -40.52 9.54 3.41
CA LYS A 251 -41.83 9.35 4.04
C LYS A 251 -42.99 9.66 3.09
N THR A 252 -42.78 10.58 2.14
CA THR A 252 -43.84 11.21 1.33
C THR A 252 -43.79 10.85 -0.15
N TYR A 253 -42.74 10.15 -0.60
CA TYR A 253 -42.57 9.74 -1.99
C TYR A 253 -42.20 8.26 -2.09
N THR A 254 -42.59 7.64 -3.20
CA THR A 254 -42.19 6.29 -3.61
C THR A 254 -41.31 6.41 -4.85
N PHE A 255 -40.15 5.76 -4.83
CA PHE A 255 -39.17 5.83 -5.91
C PHE A 255 -39.33 4.65 -6.86
N GLU A 256 -39.24 4.90 -8.16
CA GLU A 256 -39.34 3.86 -9.20
C GLU A 256 -38.18 2.87 -9.09
N GLN A 257 -36.98 3.39 -8.85
CA GLN A 257 -35.78 2.63 -8.53
C GLN A 257 -35.28 3.08 -7.14
N PRO A 258 -35.68 2.42 -6.04
CA PRO A 258 -35.29 2.81 -4.70
C PRO A 258 -33.84 2.44 -4.36
N SER A 259 -33.16 1.69 -5.24
CA SER A 259 -31.75 1.33 -5.11
C SER A 259 -31.07 1.23 -6.47
N GLN A 260 -29.84 1.73 -6.57
CA GLN A 260 -28.99 1.68 -7.76
C GLN A 260 -27.61 1.14 -7.37
N VAL A 261 -27.06 0.27 -8.20
CA VAL A 261 -25.71 -0.30 -8.04
C VAL A 261 -24.77 0.46 -8.97
N VAL A 262 -23.67 0.98 -8.43
CA VAL A 262 -22.73 1.83 -9.15
C VAL A 262 -21.32 1.28 -8.98
N ASN A 263 -20.64 1.05 -10.09
CA ASN A 263 -19.20 0.81 -10.10
C ASN A 263 -18.50 2.15 -10.19
N LEU A 264 -17.74 2.49 -9.15
CA LEU A 264 -17.09 3.79 -9.07
C LEU A 264 -15.65 3.65 -9.53
N SER A 265 -15.30 4.23 -10.67
CA SER A 265 -13.92 4.40 -11.13
C SER A 265 -13.46 5.86 -11.10
N GLU A 266 -14.40 6.79 -11.12
CA GLU A 266 -14.21 8.24 -11.14
C GLU A 266 -15.39 8.93 -10.43
N ASP A 267 -15.39 10.26 -10.40
CA ASP A 267 -16.48 11.06 -9.86
C ASP A 267 -17.78 10.83 -10.64
N VAL A 268 -18.88 10.64 -9.91
CA VAL A 268 -20.23 10.47 -10.48
C VAL A 268 -21.09 11.64 -10.02
N ASP A 269 -21.66 12.41 -10.95
CA ASP A 269 -22.47 13.59 -10.63
C ASP A 269 -23.96 13.47 -11.00
N ASN A 270 -24.34 12.34 -11.58
CA ASN A 270 -25.65 12.12 -12.21
C ASN A 270 -26.44 10.95 -11.59
N LEU A 271 -26.20 10.64 -10.31
CA LEU A 271 -26.92 9.57 -9.61
C LEU A 271 -28.35 10.01 -9.24
N ASP A 272 -29.27 9.88 -10.19
CA ASP A 272 -30.61 10.43 -10.07
C ASP A 272 -31.68 9.41 -9.64
N PHE A 273 -32.56 9.87 -8.75
CA PHE A 273 -33.72 9.13 -8.27
C PHE A 273 -35.03 9.81 -8.68
N ILE A 274 -35.89 9.08 -9.39
CA ILE A 274 -37.21 9.54 -9.82
C ILE A 274 -38.31 8.94 -8.94
N ALA A 275 -39.26 9.78 -8.51
CA ALA A 275 -40.30 9.40 -7.59
C ALA A 275 -41.71 9.85 -8.01
N THR A 276 -42.70 9.16 -7.45
CA THR A 276 -44.11 9.56 -7.43
C THR A 276 -44.53 9.91 -6.00
N PRO A 277 -45.47 10.85 -5.79
CA PRO A 277 -46.02 11.12 -4.46
C PRO A 277 -46.66 9.85 -3.88
N ARG A 278 -46.41 9.56 -2.60
CA ARG A 278 -47.21 8.53 -1.91
C ARG A 278 -48.64 9.02 -1.81
N GLY A 279 -49.58 8.24 -2.34
CA GLY A 279 -51.00 8.48 -2.11
C GLY A 279 -51.27 8.56 -0.61
N ARG A 280 -52.11 9.50 -0.18
CA ARG A 280 -52.64 9.49 1.18
C ARG A 280 -53.48 8.23 1.32
N THR A 281 -53.05 7.28 2.14
CA THR A 281 -53.95 6.28 2.70
C THR A 281 -54.86 7.05 3.65
N ASN A 282 -56.13 7.23 3.25
CA ASN A 282 -57.19 7.73 4.12
C ASN A 282 -57.44 6.73 5.26
#